data_AF-A0A1C2ILA7-F1
#
_entry.id   AF-A0A1C2ILA7-F1
#
_cell.length_a   1.000
_cell.length_b   1.000
_cell.length_c   1.000
_cell.angle_alpha   90.00
_cell.angle_beta   90.00
_cell.angle_gamma   90.00
#
_symmetry.space_group_name_H-M   'P 1'
#
loop_
_entity.id
_entity.type
_entity.pdbx_description
1 polymer ?
#
loop_
_entity_poly.entity_id
_entity_poly.type
_entity_poly.pdbx_seq_one_letter_code
_entity_poly.pdbx_strand_id
1 'polypeptide(L)'
;MSNVHPFPAGGKSAKHLRKKRKRLTAYGPALLLQDIDSQPVDVLDAIIQAGSLYLEQAGQEPTADDLAVPCAQFLQTIHGMNALTEAANVLIYEAQRYPELTDQEAVDWLVQRTKATHKVMRKLDKMLPTNEFILSSDSFGPDFMAEYATNAAMLVVSYFADDLLTYYDENFIQTKKDRRKTMMLDYRDAYREVIQDCQIHINAHGFLLKELASAQRALNKVMKEL
;
A
#
# COMPACT_ATOMS: atom_id res chain seq x y z
N MET A 1 8.32 -31.34 10.08
CA MET A 1 8.94 -30.00 10.06
C MET A 1 8.47 -29.33 8.79
N SER A 2 7.48 -28.46 8.86
CA SER A 2 6.96 -27.73 7.70
C SER A 2 7.93 -26.59 7.39
N ASN A 3 8.58 -26.65 6.23
CA ASN A 3 9.34 -25.55 5.67
C ASN A 3 8.36 -24.45 5.22
N VAL A 4 7.68 -23.81 6.17
CA VAL A 4 6.91 -22.61 5.90
C VAL A 4 7.95 -21.51 5.77
N HIS A 5 8.27 -21.12 4.55
CA HIS A 5 8.93 -19.84 4.33
C HIS A 5 8.08 -18.78 5.05
N PRO A 6 8.67 -17.91 5.89
CA PRO A 6 7.88 -16.89 6.56
C PRO A 6 7.15 -16.09 5.47
N PHE A 7 5.82 -16.05 5.56
CA PHE A 7 5.00 -15.15 4.75
C PHE A 7 5.58 -13.74 4.86
N PRO A 8 5.40 -12.88 3.85
CA PRO A 8 5.87 -11.50 3.93
C PRO A 8 5.25 -10.80 5.16
N ALA A 9 5.99 -10.80 6.27
CA ALA A 9 5.97 -9.72 7.23
C ALA A 9 6.45 -8.49 6.45
N GLY A 10 5.73 -7.37 6.57
CA GLY A 10 5.81 -6.24 5.64
C GLY A 10 7.21 -5.80 5.19
N GLY A 11 7.26 -4.95 4.17
CA GLY A 11 8.52 -4.38 3.67
C GLY A 11 9.40 -3.82 4.80
N LYS A 12 10.73 -3.94 4.66
CA LYS A 12 11.68 -3.68 5.74
C LYS A 12 11.42 -2.32 6.40
N SER A 13 11.29 -2.38 7.72
CA SER A 13 11.26 -1.26 8.64
C SER A 13 12.16 -0.09 8.21
N ALA A 14 11.53 1.06 7.96
CA ALA A 14 12.18 2.37 7.94
C ALA A 14 12.86 2.62 9.29
N LYS A 15 14.14 2.23 9.41
CA LYS A 15 14.97 2.42 10.63
C LYS A 15 15.03 3.89 11.08
N HIS A 16 14.61 4.83 10.24
CA HIS A 16 14.54 6.25 10.55
C HIS A 16 13.21 6.75 11.14
N LEU A 17 12.10 6.01 11.02
CA LEU A 17 10.77 6.48 11.44
C LEU A 17 10.57 6.46 12.96
N ARG A 18 11.16 5.49 13.66
CA ARG A 18 10.98 5.32 15.12
C ARG A 18 11.53 6.47 15.97
N LYS A 19 12.60 7.15 15.51
CA LYS A 19 13.14 8.33 16.21
C LYS A 19 12.29 9.60 16.01
N LYS A 20 11.44 9.65 14.97
CA LYS A 20 10.65 10.84 14.60
C LYS A 20 9.18 10.76 15.02
N ARG A 21 8.60 9.56 15.23
CA ARG A 21 7.20 9.39 15.68
C ARG A 21 6.88 10.12 17.00
N LYS A 22 7.88 10.35 17.86
CA LYS A 22 7.78 11.17 19.10
C LYS A 22 7.53 12.67 18.87
N ARG A 23 7.41 13.15 17.63
CA ARG A 23 7.37 14.59 17.31
C ARG A 23 6.14 15.06 16.53
N LEU A 24 5.02 14.34 16.48
CA LEU A 24 3.80 14.85 15.82
C LEU A 24 3.38 16.24 16.37
N THR A 25 3.61 16.52 17.66
CA THR A 25 3.39 17.85 18.28
C THR A 25 4.43 18.93 17.95
N ALA A 26 5.50 18.60 17.21
CA ALA A 26 6.60 19.53 16.89
C ALA A 26 6.45 20.22 15.52
N TYR A 27 5.48 19.81 14.69
CA TYR A 27 5.41 20.20 13.27
C TYR A 27 4.45 21.37 12.96
N GLY A 28 4.00 22.13 13.97
CA GLY A 28 3.12 23.29 13.76
C GLY A 28 1.63 22.92 13.71
N PRO A 29 0.72 23.89 13.51
CA PRO A 29 -0.72 23.61 13.49
C PRO A 29 -1.11 22.79 12.25
N ALA A 30 -1.98 21.81 12.47
CA ALA A 30 -2.60 21.01 11.41
C ALA A 30 -3.41 21.90 10.46
N LEU A 31 -3.40 21.57 9.16
CA LEU A 31 -4.40 22.10 8.22
C LEU A 31 -5.58 21.15 8.24
N LEU A 32 -6.68 21.62 8.79
CA LEU A 32 -7.91 20.85 8.91
C LEU A 32 -8.81 21.18 7.72
N LEU A 33 -9.08 20.18 6.89
CA LEU A 33 -10.11 20.23 5.85
C LEU A 33 -11.41 19.66 6.39
N GLN A 34 -12.54 19.99 5.78
CA GLN A 34 -13.83 19.42 6.21
C GLN A 34 -14.15 18.18 5.40
N ASP A 35 -14.62 17.13 6.06
CA ASP A 35 -15.23 15.98 5.38
C ASP A 35 -16.69 16.29 4.99
N ILE A 36 -17.36 15.28 4.41
CA ILE A 36 -18.76 15.38 3.97
C ILE A 36 -19.74 15.67 5.12
N ASP A 37 -19.39 15.28 6.34
CA ASP A 37 -20.16 15.50 7.57
C ASP A 37 -19.71 16.77 8.32
N SER A 38 -18.93 17.63 7.65
CA SER A 38 -18.35 18.87 8.17
C SER A 38 -17.40 18.68 9.37
N GLN A 39 -16.87 17.48 9.58
CA GLN A 39 -15.86 17.23 10.60
C GLN A 39 -14.48 17.68 10.13
N PRO A 40 -13.67 18.30 11.02
CA PRO A 40 -12.31 18.71 10.67
C PRO A 40 -11.37 17.49 10.63
N VAL A 41 -10.63 17.35 9.53
CA VAL A 41 -9.69 16.25 9.28
C VAL A 41 -8.32 16.81 8.92
N ASP A 42 -7.27 16.39 9.64
CA ASP A 42 -5.89 16.55 9.20
C ASP A 42 -5.58 15.48 8.15
N VAL A 43 -5.72 15.84 6.87
CA VAL A 43 -5.56 14.90 5.76
C VAL A 43 -4.14 14.36 5.68
N LEU A 44 -3.13 15.16 6.03
CA LEU A 44 -1.75 14.69 5.99
C LEU A 44 -1.50 13.63 7.07
N ASP A 45 -2.00 13.86 8.30
CA ASP A 45 -1.95 12.82 9.33
C ASP A 45 -2.78 11.59 8.93
N ALA A 46 -3.96 11.76 8.33
CA ALA A 46 -4.78 10.64 7.86
C ALA A 46 -4.04 9.75 6.84
N ILE A 47 -3.37 10.35 5.85
CA ILE A 47 -2.54 9.61 4.88
C ILE A 47 -1.40 8.86 5.59
N ILE A 48 -0.81 9.47 6.61
CA ILE A 48 0.28 8.88 7.40
C ILE A 48 -0.21 7.69 8.24
N GLN A 49 -1.33 7.86 8.95
CA GLN A 49 -1.93 6.80 9.76
C GLN A 49 -2.35 5.62 8.90
N ALA A 50 -2.88 5.89 7.70
CA ALA A 50 -3.25 4.85 6.75
C ALA A 50 -2.05 3.98 6.33
N GLY A 51 -0.89 4.59 6.06
CA GLY A 51 0.36 3.85 5.81
C GLY A 51 0.77 2.99 6.99
N SER A 52 0.59 3.48 8.22
CA SER A 52 0.98 2.74 9.43
C SER A 52 0.20 1.44 9.67
N LEU A 53 -0.90 1.22 8.93
CA LEU A 53 -1.69 -0.01 9.00
C LEU A 53 -1.01 -1.20 8.30
N TYR A 54 -0.16 -0.96 7.31
CA TYR A 54 0.43 -2.02 6.48
C TYR A 54 1.93 -1.86 6.20
N LEU A 55 2.53 -0.72 6.55
CA LEU A 55 3.98 -0.57 6.58
C LEU A 55 4.52 -1.15 7.91
N GLU A 56 5.65 -1.86 7.87
CA GLU A 56 6.24 -2.42 9.10
C GLU A 56 6.46 -1.33 10.16
N GLN A 57 5.94 -1.57 11.36
CA GLN A 57 6.30 -0.77 12.53
C GLN A 57 7.71 -1.16 12.97
N ALA A 58 8.69 -0.31 12.63
CA ALA A 58 10.08 -0.51 12.99
C ALA A 58 10.26 -1.04 14.42
N GLY A 59 10.73 -2.29 14.56
CA GLY A 59 11.10 -2.93 15.82
C GLY A 59 9.95 -3.36 16.74
N GLN A 60 8.78 -3.67 16.19
CA GLN A 60 7.96 -4.77 16.71
C GLN A 60 8.33 -6.02 15.93
N GLU A 61 8.85 -7.03 16.63
CA GLU A 61 8.89 -8.37 16.04
C GLU A 61 7.44 -8.81 15.82
N PRO A 62 7.06 -9.30 14.63
CA PRO A 62 5.73 -9.81 14.41
C PRO A 62 5.44 -10.88 15.45
N THR A 63 4.29 -10.77 16.12
CA THR A 63 3.92 -11.75 17.14
C THR A 63 3.68 -13.10 16.47
N ALA A 64 3.78 -14.19 17.24
CA ALA A 64 3.54 -15.52 16.69
C ALA A 64 2.12 -15.65 16.06
N ASP A 65 1.16 -14.85 16.51
CA ASP A 65 -0.18 -14.74 15.93
C ASP A 65 -0.21 -13.92 14.63
N ASP A 66 0.61 -12.89 14.49
CA ASP A 66 0.74 -12.11 13.23
C ASP A 66 1.32 -12.96 12.09
N LEU A 67 2.16 -13.94 12.44
CA LEU A 67 2.74 -14.91 11.51
C LEU A 67 1.83 -16.12 11.23
N ALA A 68 0.72 -16.27 11.97
CA ALA A 68 -0.15 -17.44 11.88
C ALA A 68 -1.18 -17.36 10.74
N VAL A 69 -1.37 -16.17 10.15
CA VAL A 69 -2.41 -15.94 9.15
C VAL A 69 -1.78 -15.48 7.82
N PRO A 70 -1.65 -16.38 6.82
CA PRO A 70 -1.00 -16.10 5.53
C PRO A 70 -1.45 -14.80 4.84
N CYS A 71 -2.74 -14.46 4.96
CA CYS A 71 -3.35 -13.31 4.30
C CYS A 71 -3.44 -12.05 5.18
N ALA A 72 -2.91 -12.04 6.40
CA ALA A 72 -3.06 -10.92 7.32
C ALA A 72 -2.51 -9.59 6.77
N GLN A 73 -1.31 -9.63 6.17
CA GLN A 73 -0.68 -8.45 5.58
C GLN A 73 -1.49 -7.89 4.40
N PHE A 74 -2.14 -8.76 3.62
CA PHE A 74 -3.05 -8.33 2.55
C PHE A 74 -4.27 -7.60 3.12
N LEU A 75 -4.87 -8.12 4.20
CA LEU A 75 -6.01 -7.49 4.87
C LEU A 75 -5.63 -6.14 5.49
N GLN A 76 -4.48 -6.06 6.16
CA GLN A 76 -3.91 -4.81 6.65
C GLN A 76 -3.74 -3.78 5.53
N THR A 77 -3.29 -4.23 4.36
CA THR A 77 -3.15 -3.38 3.17
C THR A 77 -4.50 -2.87 2.66
N ILE A 78 -5.56 -3.68 2.71
CA ILE A 78 -6.93 -3.25 2.41
C ILE A 78 -7.39 -2.18 3.41
N HIS A 79 -7.12 -2.35 4.70
CA HIS A 79 -7.45 -1.33 5.70
C HIS A 79 -6.72 -0.01 5.44
N GLY A 80 -5.42 -0.08 5.08
CA GLY A 80 -4.65 1.06 4.59
C GLY A 80 -5.28 1.75 3.39
N MET A 81 -5.67 0.98 2.36
CA MET A 81 -6.34 1.50 1.17
C MET A 81 -7.65 2.22 1.51
N ASN A 82 -8.46 1.65 2.41
CA ASN A 82 -9.74 2.24 2.80
C ASN A 82 -9.52 3.58 3.52
N ALA A 83 -8.56 3.66 4.44
CA ALA A 83 -8.21 4.91 5.11
C ALA A 83 -7.64 5.97 4.14
N LEU A 84 -6.82 5.56 3.15
CA LEU A 84 -6.37 6.47 2.07
C LEU A 84 -7.54 6.94 1.19
N THR A 85 -8.55 6.10 0.99
CA THR A 85 -9.75 6.47 0.24
C THR A 85 -10.57 7.52 0.99
N GLU A 86 -10.68 7.40 2.31
CA GLU A 86 -11.31 8.43 3.15
C GLU A 86 -10.56 9.76 3.04
N ALA A 87 -9.22 9.74 3.14
CA ALA A 87 -8.40 10.94 2.94
C ALA A 87 -8.58 11.55 1.54
N ALA A 88 -8.64 10.72 0.50
CA ALA A 88 -8.91 11.16 -0.87
C ALA A 88 -10.29 11.82 -1.00
N ASN A 89 -11.31 11.26 -0.35
CA ASN A 89 -12.66 11.82 -0.36
C ASN A 89 -12.71 13.20 0.31
N VAL A 90 -11.96 13.42 1.38
CA VAL A 90 -11.84 14.75 2.00
C VAL A 90 -11.23 15.76 1.02
N LEU A 91 -10.16 15.39 0.32
CA LEU A 91 -9.54 16.24 -0.70
C LEU A 91 -10.50 16.57 -1.85
N ILE A 92 -11.24 15.56 -2.34
CA ILE A 92 -12.22 15.72 -3.41
C ILE A 92 -13.39 16.60 -2.94
N TYR A 93 -13.86 16.42 -1.72
CA TYR A 93 -14.96 17.22 -1.16
C TYR A 93 -14.56 18.68 -0.98
N GLU A 94 -13.37 18.95 -0.44
CA GLU A 94 -12.84 20.30 -0.29
C GLU A 94 -12.73 21.01 -1.67
N ALA A 95 -12.23 20.29 -2.67
CA ALA A 95 -12.17 20.75 -4.05
C ALA A 95 -13.54 21.11 -4.63
N GLN A 96 -14.56 20.28 -4.39
CA GLN A 96 -15.93 20.51 -4.84
C GLN A 96 -16.59 21.70 -4.13
N ARG A 97 -16.18 21.98 -2.89
CA ARG A 97 -16.71 23.10 -2.10
C ARG A 97 -16.17 24.45 -2.57
N TYR A 98 -14.92 24.48 -3.05
CA TYR A 98 -14.26 25.68 -3.56
C TYR A 98 -13.76 25.48 -5.00
N PRO A 99 -14.68 25.27 -5.97
CA PRO A 99 -14.32 24.96 -7.35
C PRO A 99 -13.53 26.09 -8.03
N GLU A 100 -13.75 27.34 -7.63
CA GLU A 100 -13.03 28.51 -8.17
C GLU A 100 -11.55 28.58 -7.75
N LEU A 101 -11.16 27.83 -6.71
CA LEU A 101 -9.79 27.76 -6.20
C LEU A 101 -9.08 26.47 -6.62
N THR A 102 -9.75 25.60 -7.38
CA THR A 102 -9.29 24.24 -7.62
C THR A 102 -9.11 23.94 -9.10
N ASP A 103 -8.02 23.23 -9.43
CA ASP A 103 -7.84 22.65 -10.77
C ASP A 103 -8.68 21.37 -10.93
N GLN A 104 -9.72 21.45 -11.78
CA GLN A 104 -10.62 20.33 -12.04
C GLN A 104 -9.89 19.12 -12.65
N GLU A 105 -8.83 19.32 -13.45
CA GLU A 105 -8.08 18.22 -14.05
C GLU A 105 -7.37 17.39 -12.96
N ALA A 106 -6.79 18.06 -11.96
CA ALA A 106 -6.15 17.40 -10.83
C ALA A 106 -7.16 16.62 -9.96
N VAL A 107 -8.37 17.15 -9.78
CA VAL A 107 -9.46 16.48 -9.04
C VAL A 107 -9.96 15.25 -9.80
N ASP A 108 -10.20 15.40 -11.10
CA ASP A 108 -10.63 14.28 -11.95
C ASP A 108 -9.58 13.17 -11.97
N TRP A 109 -8.31 13.54 -12.06
CA TRP A 109 -7.19 12.61 -11.95
C TRP A 109 -7.21 11.86 -10.61
N LEU A 110 -7.41 12.56 -9.48
CA LEU A 110 -7.50 11.95 -8.16
C LEU A 110 -8.68 10.96 -8.03
N VAL A 111 -9.84 11.31 -8.59
CA VAL A 111 -11.01 10.42 -8.67
C VAL A 111 -10.70 9.18 -9.49
N GLN A 112 -10.08 9.33 -10.67
CA GLN A 112 -9.71 8.20 -11.51
C GLN A 112 -8.66 7.32 -10.83
N ARG A 113 -7.71 7.94 -10.12
CA ARG A 113 -6.67 7.22 -9.41
C ARG A 113 -7.24 6.35 -8.29
N THR A 114 -8.17 6.91 -7.51
CA THR A 114 -8.92 6.16 -6.49
C THR A 114 -9.65 4.96 -7.09
N LYS A 115 -10.39 5.16 -8.20
CA LYS A 115 -11.10 4.07 -8.90
C LYS A 115 -10.15 3.00 -9.43
N ALA A 116 -9.00 3.40 -9.99
CA ALA A 116 -8.01 2.47 -10.52
C ALA A 116 -7.40 1.60 -9.42
N THR A 117 -7.05 2.20 -8.27
CA THR A 117 -6.55 1.50 -7.08
C THR A 117 -7.54 0.44 -6.60
N HIS A 118 -8.81 0.82 -6.38
CA HIS A 118 -9.88 -0.11 -5.99
C HIS A 118 -10.08 -1.24 -6.99
N LYS A 119 -10.02 -0.94 -8.29
CA LYS A 119 -10.16 -1.95 -9.35
C LYS A 119 -9.04 -2.99 -9.30
N VAL A 120 -7.80 -2.58 -9.06
CA VAL A 120 -6.67 -3.51 -8.94
C VAL A 120 -6.79 -4.31 -7.65
N MET A 121 -7.08 -3.66 -6.52
CA MET A 121 -7.22 -4.32 -5.22
C MET A 121 -8.32 -5.39 -5.22
N ARG A 122 -9.47 -5.10 -5.85
CA ARG A 122 -10.54 -6.11 -6.03
C ARG A 122 -10.12 -7.31 -6.87
N LYS A 123 -9.19 -7.15 -7.82
CA LYS A 123 -8.65 -8.28 -8.60
C LYS A 123 -7.70 -9.13 -7.76
N LEU A 124 -6.85 -8.49 -6.97
CA LEU A 124 -5.91 -9.18 -6.07
C LEU A 124 -6.66 -9.96 -4.98
N ASP A 125 -7.71 -9.36 -4.42
CA ASP A 125 -8.57 -9.99 -3.41
C ASP A 125 -9.23 -11.27 -3.94
N LYS A 126 -9.77 -11.21 -5.17
CA LYS A 126 -10.34 -12.40 -5.85
C LYS A 126 -9.34 -13.49 -6.18
N MET A 127 -8.06 -13.17 -6.26
CA MET A 127 -6.99 -14.12 -6.54
C MET A 127 -6.48 -14.78 -5.26
N LEU A 128 -6.75 -14.20 -4.09
CA LEU A 128 -6.19 -14.65 -2.84
C LEU A 128 -6.78 -16.02 -2.43
N PRO A 129 -5.94 -17.04 -2.20
CA PRO A 129 -6.41 -18.30 -1.64
C PRO A 129 -6.85 -18.11 -0.18
N THR A 130 -7.74 -18.97 0.31
CA THR A 130 -8.14 -18.92 1.73
C THR A 130 -7.01 -19.37 2.63
N ASN A 131 -6.90 -18.82 3.84
CA ASN A 131 -5.87 -19.23 4.82
C ASN A 131 -5.90 -20.75 5.06
N GLU A 132 -7.08 -21.35 5.18
CA GLU A 132 -7.24 -22.80 5.34
C GLU A 132 -6.66 -23.58 4.16
N PHE A 133 -6.88 -23.12 2.92
CA PHE A 133 -6.34 -23.75 1.72
C PHE A 133 -4.81 -23.61 1.64
N ILE A 134 -4.27 -22.45 2.04
CA ILE A 134 -2.82 -22.24 2.10
C ILE A 134 -2.20 -23.19 3.14
N LEU A 135 -2.74 -23.23 4.36
CA LEU A 135 -2.18 -24.01 5.47
C LEU A 135 -2.31 -25.53 5.30
N SER A 136 -3.31 -25.99 4.52
CA SER A 136 -3.55 -27.41 4.26
C SER A 136 -2.93 -27.92 2.96
N SER A 137 -2.38 -27.02 2.13
CA SER A 137 -1.76 -27.37 0.85
C SER A 137 -0.31 -27.82 1.02
N ASP A 138 0.02 -29.02 0.55
CA ASP A 138 1.40 -29.48 0.38
C ASP A 138 2.08 -28.89 -0.88
N SER A 139 1.38 -28.04 -1.63
CA SER A 139 1.87 -27.39 -2.85
C SER A 139 2.30 -25.96 -2.61
N PHE A 140 3.33 -25.51 -3.34
CA PHE A 140 3.88 -24.13 -3.28
C PHE A 140 2.96 -23.08 -3.94
N GLY A 141 1.94 -23.50 -4.70
CA GLY A 141 1.11 -22.60 -5.49
C GLY A 141 0.34 -21.56 -4.67
N PRO A 142 -0.40 -21.97 -3.61
CA PRO A 142 -1.16 -21.04 -2.77
C PRO A 142 -0.28 -20.01 -2.04
N ASP A 143 0.88 -20.43 -1.53
CA ASP A 143 1.85 -19.52 -0.90
C ASP A 143 2.33 -18.45 -1.88
N PHE A 144 2.72 -18.89 -3.09
CA PHE A 144 3.16 -18.00 -4.17
C PHE A 144 2.07 -16.99 -4.57
N MET A 145 0.81 -17.44 -4.66
CA MET A 145 -0.33 -16.57 -4.97
C MET A 145 -0.57 -15.53 -3.86
N ALA A 146 -0.50 -15.95 -2.59
CA ALA A 146 -0.67 -15.06 -1.44
C ALA A 146 0.48 -14.04 -1.34
N GLU A 147 1.73 -14.46 -1.53
CA GLU A 147 2.90 -13.57 -1.53
C GLU A 147 2.80 -12.55 -2.67
N TYR A 148 2.49 -12.98 -3.89
CA TYR A 148 2.32 -12.09 -5.03
C TYR A 148 1.19 -11.08 -4.79
N ALA A 149 0.01 -11.54 -4.34
CA ALA A 149 -1.13 -10.68 -4.08
C ALA A 149 -0.81 -9.60 -3.04
N THR A 150 -0.12 -9.99 -1.97
CA THR A 150 0.29 -9.11 -0.87
C THR A 150 1.26 -8.04 -1.36
N ASN A 151 2.33 -8.43 -2.05
CA ASN A 151 3.31 -7.47 -2.58
C ASN A 151 2.67 -6.53 -3.62
N ALA A 152 1.81 -7.05 -4.51
CA ALA A 152 1.10 -6.25 -5.49
C ALA A 152 0.14 -5.25 -4.84
N ALA A 153 -0.55 -5.65 -3.77
CA ALA A 153 -1.41 -4.77 -3.01
C ALA A 153 -0.61 -3.64 -2.36
N MET A 154 0.46 -3.98 -1.64
CA MET A 154 1.32 -3.00 -0.97
C MET A 154 1.94 -2.02 -1.96
N LEU A 155 2.35 -2.48 -3.14
CA LEU A 155 2.87 -1.63 -4.22
C LEU A 155 1.81 -0.61 -4.66
N VAL A 156 0.62 -1.09 -5.00
CA VAL A 156 -0.46 -0.25 -5.54
C VAL A 156 -0.95 0.77 -4.51
N VAL A 157 -1.12 0.34 -3.26
CA VAL A 157 -1.58 1.20 -2.17
C VAL A 157 -0.50 2.24 -1.81
N SER A 158 0.78 1.88 -1.84
CA SER A 158 1.88 2.84 -1.59
C SER A 158 2.03 3.86 -2.71
N TYR A 159 1.83 3.47 -3.98
CA TYR A 159 1.75 4.45 -5.06
C TYR A 159 0.56 5.40 -4.87
N PHE A 160 -0.61 4.88 -4.48
CA PHE A 160 -1.77 5.70 -4.21
C PHE A 160 -1.52 6.70 -3.07
N ALA A 161 -0.83 6.28 -2.01
CA ALA A 161 -0.40 7.18 -0.94
C ALA A 161 0.56 8.27 -1.45
N ASP A 162 1.55 7.93 -2.30
CA ASP A 162 2.47 8.90 -2.90
C ASP A 162 1.75 9.93 -3.78
N ASP A 163 0.75 9.47 -4.53
CA ASP A 163 -0.11 10.30 -5.36
C ASP A 163 -0.93 11.30 -4.50
N LEU A 164 -1.47 10.84 -3.37
CA LEU A 164 -2.18 11.71 -2.42
C LEU A 164 -1.26 12.73 -1.77
N LEU A 165 -0.04 12.34 -1.38
CA LEU A 165 0.95 13.28 -0.84
C LEU A 165 1.39 14.30 -1.90
N THR A 166 1.49 13.90 -3.17
CA THR A 166 1.82 14.81 -4.28
C THR A 166 0.71 15.83 -4.51
N TYR A 167 -0.55 15.37 -4.57
CA TYR A 167 -1.70 16.26 -4.66
C TYR A 167 -1.76 17.23 -3.47
N TYR A 168 -1.54 16.73 -2.25
CA TYR A 168 -1.53 17.56 -1.05
C TYR A 168 -0.43 18.63 -1.09
N ASP A 169 0.76 18.28 -1.56
CA ASP A 169 1.88 19.19 -1.72
C ASP A 169 1.57 20.35 -2.65
N GLU A 170 1.06 20.04 -3.84
CA GLU A 170 0.80 21.00 -4.91
C GLU A 170 -0.30 22.00 -4.54
N ASN A 171 -1.30 21.56 -3.78
CA ASN A 171 -2.48 22.36 -3.47
C ASN A 171 -2.43 23.07 -2.11
N PHE A 172 -1.71 22.52 -1.12
CA PHE A 172 -1.78 23.04 0.27
C PHE A 172 -0.44 23.47 0.87
N ILE A 173 0.69 23.11 0.25
CA ILE A 173 2.02 23.56 0.70
C ILE A 173 2.46 24.78 -0.09
N GLN A 174 2.26 25.95 0.50
CA GLN A 174 2.60 27.23 -0.15
C GLN A 174 4.10 27.56 -0.15
N THR A 175 4.86 27.06 0.83
CA THR A 175 6.28 27.43 0.99
C THR A 175 7.17 26.24 1.32
N LYS A 176 8.43 26.30 0.89
CA LYS A 176 9.47 25.31 1.24
C LYS A 176 9.81 25.27 2.73
N LYS A 177 9.39 26.26 3.51
CA LYS A 177 9.61 26.35 4.97
C LYS A 177 8.44 25.78 5.79
N ASP A 178 7.40 25.29 5.12
CA ASP A 178 6.27 24.65 5.78
C ASP A 178 6.74 23.37 6.49
N ARG A 179 6.50 23.27 7.80
CA ARG A 179 6.92 22.12 8.59
C ARG A 179 6.19 20.83 8.19
N ARG A 180 4.98 20.96 7.62
CA ARG A 180 4.21 19.84 7.05
C ARG A 180 4.93 19.22 5.85
N LYS A 181 5.68 20.02 5.09
CA LYS A 181 6.52 19.53 3.97
C LYS A 181 7.57 18.53 4.45
N THR A 182 8.23 18.80 5.58
CA THR A 182 9.23 17.87 6.13
C THR A 182 8.59 16.55 6.54
N MET A 183 7.42 16.61 7.20
CA MET A 183 6.68 15.40 7.57
C MET A 183 6.28 14.61 6.32
N MET A 184 5.69 15.27 5.33
CA MET A 184 5.30 14.67 4.05
C MET A 184 6.48 13.99 3.34
N LEU A 185 7.65 14.64 3.27
CA LEU A 185 8.85 14.06 2.65
C LEU A 185 9.35 12.81 3.38
N ASP A 186 9.36 12.83 4.72
CA ASP A 186 9.78 11.66 5.51
C ASP A 186 8.90 10.43 5.24
N TYR A 187 7.59 10.61 5.10
CA TYR A 187 6.68 9.51 4.77
C TYR A 187 6.69 9.13 3.29
N ARG A 188 6.94 10.11 2.41
CA ARG A 188 7.17 9.84 0.99
C ARG A 188 8.34 8.89 0.77
N ASP A 189 9.43 9.09 1.51
CA ASP A 189 10.59 8.19 1.44
C ASP A 189 10.23 6.78 1.94
N ALA A 190 9.42 6.65 3.00
CA ALA A 190 8.95 5.35 3.49
C ALA A 190 8.06 4.61 2.45
N TYR A 191 7.15 5.31 1.79
CA TYR A 191 6.36 4.73 0.70
C TYR A 191 7.24 4.30 -0.48
N ARG A 192 8.27 5.10 -0.81
CA ARG A 192 9.22 4.76 -1.89
C ARG A 192 10.05 3.53 -1.58
N GLU A 193 10.51 3.35 -0.34
CA GLU A 193 11.21 2.13 0.09
C GLU A 193 10.33 0.90 -0.13
N VAL A 194 9.07 0.94 0.30
CA VAL A 194 8.13 -0.17 0.10
C VAL A 194 7.78 -0.40 -1.37
N ILE A 195 7.65 0.66 -2.16
CA ILE A 195 7.46 0.54 -3.62
C ILE A 195 8.64 -0.22 -4.24
N GLN A 196 9.87 0.15 -3.90
CA GLN A 196 11.07 -0.51 -4.42
C GLN A 196 11.13 -1.98 -4.01
N ASP A 197 10.94 -2.28 -2.72
CA ASP A 197 10.95 -3.64 -2.19
C ASP A 197 9.86 -4.50 -2.87
N CYS A 198 8.60 -4.06 -2.88
CA CYS A 198 7.50 -4.80 -3.48
C CYS A 198 7.73 -5.03 -4.99
N GLN A 199 8.31 -4.05 -5.68
CA GLN A 199 8.60 -4.18 -7.11
C GLN A 199 9.69 -5.20 -7.40
N ILE A 200 10.70 -5.33 -6.54
CA ILE A 200 11.70 -6.41 -6.62
C ILE A 200 11.00 -7.77 -6.49
N HIS A 201 10.14 -7.94 -5.49
CA HIS A 201 9.40 -9.18 -5.27
C HIS A 201 8.49 -9.52 -6.46
N ILE A 202 7.68 -8.57 -6.94
CA ILE A 202 6.77 -8.78 -8.08
C ILE A 202 7.54 -9.11 -9.35
N ASN A 203 8.68 -8.47 -9.61
CA ASN A 203 9.53 -8.79 -10.75
C ASN A 203 10.12 -10.19 -10.65
N ALA A 204 10.53 -10.62 -9.46
CA ALA A 204 10.99 -11.99 -9.21
C ALA A 204 9.88 -13.03 -9.47
N HIS A 205 8.66 -12.77 -8.99
CA HIS A 205 7.49 -13.61 -9.30
C HIS A 205 7.21 -13.65 -10.81
N GLY A 206 7.28 -12.51 -11.48
CA GLY A 206 7.10 -12.42 -12.93
C GLY A 206 8.15 -13.20 -13.73
N PHE A 207 9.40 -13.23 -13.25
CA PHE A 207 10.45 -14.08 -13.82
C PHE A 207 10.14 -15.57 -13.62
N LEU A 208 9.81 -15.98 -12.40
CA LEU A 208 9.48 -17.38 -12.08
C LEU A 208 8.29 -17.90 -12.90
N LEU A 209 7.23 -17.11 -13.07
CA LEU A 209 6.08 -17.48 -13.89
C LEU A 209 6.45 -17.71 -15.36
N LYS A 210 7.38 -16.92 -15.90
CA LYS A 210 7.86 -17.10 -17.28
C LYS A 210 8.65 -18.39 -17.43
N GLU A 211 9.53 -18.70 -16.48
CA GLU A 211 10.32 -19.93 -16.47
C GLU A 211 9.44 -21.17 -16.32
N LEU A 212 8.46 -21.14 -15.41
CA LEU A 212 7.47 -22.22 -15.24
C LEU A 212 6.66 -22.45 -16.52
N ALA A 213 6.20 -21.37 -17.18
CA ALA A 213 5.48 -21.47 -18.44
C ALA A 213 6.37 -22.01 -19.59
N SER A 214 7.68 -21.75 -19.54
CA SER A 214 8.65 -22.33 -20.47
C SER A 214 8.82 -23.83 -20.24
N ALA A 215 9.05 -24.24 -18.99
CA ALA A 215 9.19 -25.64 -18.58
C ALA A 215 7.94 -26.46 -18.92
N GLN A 216 6.74 -25.92 -18.65
CA GLN A 216 5.47 -26.59 -18.97
C GLN A 216 5.32 -26.84 -20.48
N ARG A 217 5.74 -25.87 -21.32
CA ARG A 217 5.72 -26.03 -22.78
C ARG A 217 6.67 -27.13 -23.24
N ALA A 218 7.88 -27.19 -22.67
CA ALA A 218 8.84 -28.25 -22.96
C ALA A 218 8.31 -29.64 -22.55
N LEU A 219 7.73 -29.75 -21.35
CA LEU A 219 7.14 -30.98 -20.84
C LEU A 219 5.97 -31.46 -21.72
N ASN A 220 5.06 -30.56 -22.08
CA ASN A 220 3.94 -30.88 -22.98
C ASN A 220 4.41 -31.34 -24.37
N LYS A 221 5.56 -30.85 -24.85
CA LYS A 221 6.14 -31.30 -26.11
C LYS A 221 6.64 -32.74 -26.00
N VAL A 222 7.44 -33.03 -24.97
CA VAL A 222 7.95 -34.40 -24.71
C VAL A 222 6.80 -35.38 -24.54
N MET A 223 5.75 -35.02 -23.79
CA MET A 223 4.59 -35.88 -23.57
C MET A 223 3.78 -36.18 -24.84
N LYS A 224 3.83 -35.32 -25.88
CA LYS A 224 3.17 -35.60 -27.17
C LYS A 224 4.00 -36.49 -28.09
N GLU A 225 5.29 -36.58 -27.82
CA GLU A 225 6.24 -37.41 -28.58
C GLU A 225 6.37 -38.83 -27.97
N LEU A 226 5.75 -39.07 -26.81
CA LEU A 226 5.55 -40.36 -26.16
C LEU A 226 4.17 -40.96 -26.51
#